data_AF-A0A0Q8UPZ7-F1
#
_entry.id   AF-A0A0Q8UPZ7-F1
#
_cell.length_a   1.000
_cell.length_b   1.000
_cell.length_c   1.000
_cell.angle_alpha   90.00
_cell.angle_beta   90.00
_cell.angle_gamma   90.00
#
_symmetry.space_group_name_H-M   'P 1'
#
loop_
_entity.id
_entity.type
_entity.pdbx_description
1 polymer ?
#
loop_
_entity_poly.entity_id
_entity_poly.type
_entity_poly.pdbx_seq_one_letter_code
_entity_poly.pdbx_strand_id
1 'polypeptide(L)' 'MDDLTGSSTERAHRLASLEGEADSPLPPDWVRRQLGLALAAWAEDERRLDVDAEGREDF' A
#
# COMPACT_ATOMS: atom_id res chain seq x y z
N MET A 1 15.46 1.61 -6.93
CA MET A 1 14.02 1.85 -7.15
C MET A 1 13.42 2.26 -5.82
N ASP A 2 12.84 3.46 -5.80
CA ASP A 2 12.26 4.05 -4.59
C ASP A 2 10.95 3.35 -4.20
N ASP A 3 10.50 3.58 -2.97
CA ASP A 3 9.24 3.02 -2.49
C ASP A 3 8.04 3.76 -3.06
N LEU A 4 6.97 3.01 -3.32
CA LEU A 4 5.69 3.57 -3.73
C LEU A 4 5.06 4.28 -2.53
N THR A 5 4.90 5.58 -2.65
CA THR A 5 4.26 6.45 -1.65
C THR A 5 2.93 7.00 -2.18
N GLY A 6 2.13 7.55 -1.27
CA GLY A 6 0.82 8.13 -1.58
C GLY A 6 -0.34 7.17 -1.33
N SER A 7 -1.50 7.57 -1.81
CA SER A 7 -2.75 6.80 -1.79
C SER A 7 -2.63 5.49 -2.58
N SER A 8 -3.55 4.54 -2.32
CA SER A 8 -3.62 3.26 -3.04
C SER A 8 -3.73 3.46 -4.56
N THR A 9 -4.45 4.49 -5.00
CA THR A 9 -4.57 4.86 -6.42
C THR A 9 -3.25 5.35 -7.01
N GLU A 10 -2.53 6.23 -6.31
CA GLU A 10 -1.23 6.74 -6.78
C GLU A 10 -0.17 5.62 -6.84
N ARG A 11 -0.18 4.71 -5.86
CA ARG A 11 0.69 3.52 -5.84
C ARG A 11 0.40 2.60 -7.02
N ALA A 12 -0.88 2.34 -7.32
CA ALA A 12 -1.28 1.51 -8.44
C ALA A 12 -0.88 2.12 -9.80
N HIS A 13 -1.07 3.43 -9.97
CA HIS A 13 -0.65 4.13 -11.19
C HIS A 13 0.86 4.07 -11.38
N ARG A 14 1.65 4.34 -10.34
CA ARG A 14 3.11 4.27 -10.41
C ARG A 14 3.61 2.86 -10.70
N LEU A 15 2.99 1.83 -10.11
CA LEU A 15 3.32 0.43 -10.40
C LEU A 15 3.09 0.11 -11.89
N ALA A 16 1.92 0.48 -12.43
CA ALA A 16 1.60 0.27 -13.84
C ALA A 16 2.55 1.02 -14.79
N SER A 17 2.97 2.24 -14.44
CA SER A 17 4.01 2.97 -15.18
C SER A 17 5.34 2.23 -15.17
N LEU A 18 5.81 1.79 -14.00
CA LEU A 18 7.06 1.04 -13.87
C LEU A 18 7.03 -0.28 -14.66
N GLU A 19 5.89 -0.98 -14.71
CA GLU A 19 5.74 -2.19 -15.52
C GLU A 19 5.74 -1.90 -17.02
N GLY A 20 5.17 -0.77 -17.44
CA GLY A 20 5.13 -0.36 -18.85
C GLY A 20 6.46 0.20 -19.38
N GLU A 21 7.27 0.80 -18.51
CA GLU A 21 8.57 1.39 -18.86
C GLU A 21 9.74 0.38 -18.73
N ALA A 22 9.53 -0.75 -18.06
CA ALA A 22 10.61 -1.68 -17.78
C ALA A 22 10.89 -2.64 -18.95
N ASP A 23 12.12 -2.59 -19.47
CA ASP A 23 12.65 -3.59 -20.41
C ASP A 23 12.88 -4.98 -19.76
N SER A 24 12.70 -5.10 -18.44
CA SER A 24 12.89 -6.34 -17.68
C SER A 24 11.98 -6.39 -16.46
N PRO A 25 11.65 -7.59 -15.93
CA PRO A 25 10.79 -7.72 -14.77
C PRO A 25 11.28 -6.91 -13.56
N LEU A 26 10.33 -6.37 -12.79
CA LEU A 26 10.63 -5.64 -11.57
C LEU A 26 11.39 -6.54 -10.57
N PRO A 27 12.37 -5.99 -9.82
CA PRO A 27 13.14 -6.79 -8.87
C PRO A 27 12.25 -7.43 -7.81
N PRO A 28 12.30 -8.76 -7.60
CA PRO A 28 11.37 -9.46 -6.72
C PRO A 28 11.46 -9.00 -5.26
N ASP A 29 12.65 -8.64 -4.78
CA ASP A 29 12.83 -8.10 -3.43
C ASP A 29 12.22 -6.71 -3.27
N TRP A 30 12.22 -5.89 -4.33
CA TRP A 30 11.53 -4.60 -4.33
C TRP A 30 10.01 -4.78 -4.29
N VAL A 31 9.47 -5.70 -5.09
CA VAL A 31 8.02 -6.02 -5.10
C VAL A 31 7.58 -6.53 -3.73
N ARG A 32 8.35 -7.44 -3.11
CA ARG A 32 8.07 -7.94 -1.76
C ARG A 32 8.07 -6.80 -0.74
N ARG A 33 8.99 -5.85 -0.84
CA ARG A 33 9.03 -4.66 0.03
C ARG A 33 7.79 -3.78 -0.15
N GLN A 34 7.36 -3.54 -1.39
CA GLN A 34 6.13 -2.76 -1.65
C GLN A 34 4.88 -3.42 -1.08
N LEU A 35 4.76 -4.75 -1.23
CA LEU A 35 3.67 -5.51 -0.65
C LEU A 35 3.66 -5.42 0.88
N GLY A 36 4.83 -5.54 1.51
CA GLY A 36 4.95 -5.39 2.97
C GLY A 36 4.49 -4.02 3.46
N LEU A 37 4.85 -2.94 2.75
CA LEU A 37 4.40 -1.58 3.07
C LEU A 37 2.89 -1.39 2.86
N ALA A 38 2.31 -2.02 1.83
CA ALA A 38 0.88 -1.96 1.58
C ALA A 38 0.08 -2.68 2.67
N LEU A 39 0.52 -3.89 3.07
CA LEU A 39 -0.11 -4.66 4.14
C LEU A 39 -0.02 -3.95 5.49
N ALA A 40 1.13 -3.32 5.80
CA ALA A 40 1.28 -2.56 7.04
C ALA A 40 0.35 -1.34 7.09
N ALA A 41 0.20 -0.62 5.97
CA ALA A 41 -0.71 0.51 5.89
C ALA A 41 -2.18 0.07 6.05
N TRP A 42 -2.56 -1.05 5.43
CA TRP A 42 -3.90 -1.61 5.56
C TRP A 42 -4.20 -2.05 7.00
N ALA A 43 -3.27 -2.75 7.67
CA ALA A 43 -3.45 -3.14 9.07
C ALA A 43 -3.63 -1.94 10.01
N GLU A 44 -2.99 -0.80 9.71
CA GLU A 44 -3.18 0.44 10.48
C GLU A 44 -4.55 1.06 10.22
N ASP A 45 -5.01 1.06 8.96
CA ASP A 45 -6.36 1.52 8.61
C ASP A 45 -7.45 0.66 9.26
N GLU A 46 -7.28 -0.67 9.29
CA GLU A 46 -8.20 -1.58 9.99
C GLU A 46 -8.26 -1.26 11.49
N ARG A 47 -7.11 -1.10 12.15
CA ARG A 47 -7.06 -0.73 13.57
C ARG A 47 -7.78 0.59 13.84
N ARG A 48 -7.62 1.58 12.96
CA ARG A 48 -8.29 2.87 13.10
C ARG A 48 -9.81 2.74 12.98
N LEU A 49 -10.30 1.93 12.04
CA LEU A 49 -11.72 1.67 11.88
C LEU A 49 -12.33 0.96 13.09
N ASP A 50 -11.59 0.01 13.68
CA ASP A 50 -12.03 -0.67 14.91
C ASP A 50 -12.17 0.30 16.09
N VAL A 51 -11.20 1.22 16.26
CA VAL A 51 -11.25 2.26 17.31
C VAL A 51 -12.42 3.22 17.09
N ASP A 52 -12.67 3.63 15.85
CA ASP A 52 -13.79 4.52 15.51
C ASP A 52 -15.16 3.84 15.68
N ALA A 53 -15.22 2.51 15.54
CA ALA A 53 -16.43 1.71 15.77
C ALA A 53 -16.75 1.60 17.27
N GLU A 54 -15.74 1.29 18.11
CA GLU A 54 -15.90 1.18 19.56
C GLU A 54 -16.39 2.50 20.19
N GLY A 55 -15.88 3.65 19.69
CA GLY A 55 -16.33 4.97 20.15
C GLY A 55 -17.78 5.36 19.81
N ARG A 56 -18.44 4.65 18.87
CA ARG A 56 -19.85 4.87 18.52
C ARG A 56 -20.82 3.98 19.30
N GLU A 57 -20.36 2.88 19.88
CA GLU A 57 -21.21 1.96 20.64
C GLU A 57 -21.46 2.42 22.09
N ASP A 58 -20.70 3.43 22.56
CA ASP A 58 -20.80 4.01 23.91
C ASP A 58 -21.82 5.18 24.05
N PHE A 59 -22.72 5.39 23.07
CA PHE A 59 -23.73 6.47 23.09
C PHE A 59 -25.19 5.99 23.09
#